data_AF-A0AAV4WH48-F1
#
_entry.id   AF-A0AAV4WH48-F1
#
_cell.length_a   1.000
_cell.length_b   1.000
_cell.length_c   1.000
_cell.angle_alpha   90.00
_cell.angle_beta   90.00
_cell.angle_gamma   90.00
#
_symmetry.space_group_name_H-M   'P 1'
#
loop_
_entity.id
_entity.type
_entity.pdbx_description
1 polymer ?
#
loop_
_entity_poly.entity_id
_entity_poly.type
_entity_poly.pdbx_seq_one_letter_code
_entity_poly.pdbx_strand_id
1 'polypeptide(L)' 'MLGVCLDASPFPILEWNDSECNIENQESSNYTVCLALEEILDPMNVGAIMRSAQYFGVDTLFIPKVRAVNYLPL' A
#
# COMPACT_ATOMS: atom_id res chain seq x y z
N MET A 1 10.55 -3.84 30.56
CA MET A 1 10.06 -3.64 29.19
C MET A 1 9.20 -2.40 29.22
N LEU A 2 9.69 -1.28 28.69
CA LEU A 2 8.88 -0.06 28.57
C LEU A 2 8.02 -0.20 27.32
N GLY A 3 6.70 -0.17 27.49
CA GLY A 3 5.75 -0.13 26.37
C GLY A 3 5.57 1.31 25.91
N VAL A 4 5.40 1.49 24.59
CA VAL A 4 4.94 2.75 24.01
C VAL A 4 3.49 2.58 23.59
N CYS A 5 2.64 3.56 23.91
CA CYS A 5 1.26 3.62 23.44
C CYS A 5 1.16 4.70 22.36
N LEU A 6 0.46 4.39 21.28
CA LEU A 6 0.19 5.32 20.18
C LEU A 6 -1.32 5.37 19.99
N ASP A 7 -1.90 6.56 20.11
CA ASP A 7 -3.24 6.84 19.63
C ASP A 7 -3.12 7.34 18.19
N ALA A 8 -3.65 6.57 17.24
CA ALA A 8 -3.53 6.84 15.82
C ALA A 8 -4.89 6.62 15.14
N SER A 9 -5.24 7.52 14.23
CA SER A 9 -6.39 7.33 13.35
C SER A 9 -6.16 6.14 12.40
N PRO A 10 -7.22 5.46 11.93
CA PRO A 10 -7.11 4.40 10.95
C PRO A 10 -6.33 4.84 9.70
N PHE A 11 -5.56 3.92 9.13
CA PHE A 11 -4.83 4.17 7.88
C PHE A 11 -5.84 4.35 6.73
N PRO A 12 -5.80 5.47 5.99
CA PRO A 12 -6.74 5.70 4.90
C PRO A 12 -6.41 4.76 3.73
N ILE A 13 -7.40 3.96 3.33
CA ILE A 13 -7.33 3.17 2.10
C ILE A 13 -7.90 4.04 0.98
N LEU A 14 -7.08 4.32 -0.03
CA LEU A 14 -7.50 5.08 -1.21
C LEU A 14 -8.21 4.16 -2.19
N GLU A 15 -9.36 4.60 -2.67
CA GLU A 15 -10.08 3.95 -3.76
C GLU A 15 -9.46 4.30 -5.10
N TRP A 16 -9.62 3.41 -6.09
CA TRP A 16 -9.11 3.67 -7.45
C TRP A 16 -9.59 5.02 -8.02
N ASN A 17 -10.82 5.42 -7.70
CA ASN A 17 -11.38 6.69 -8.18
C ASN A 17 -10.90 7.91 -7.36
N ASP A 18 -10.40 7.68 -6.15
CA ASP A 18 -9.80 8.73 -5.30
C ASP A 18 -8.30 8.87 -5.57
N SER A 19 -7.68 7.85 -6.17
CA SER A 19 -6.39 7.97 -6.81
C SER A 19 -6.56 8.71 -8.14
N GLU A 20 -6.65 10.04 -8.07
CA GLU A 20 -5.92 10.87 -9.03
C GLU A 20 -4.47 10.41 -8.96
N CYS A 21 -4.15 9.38 -9.74
CA CYS A 21 -2.86 8.73 -9.67
C CYS A 21 -1.86 9.79 -10.12
N ASN A 22 -1.16 10.39 -9.15
CA ASN A 22 -0.04 11.31 -9.36
C ASN A 22 1.06 10.74 -10.27
N ILE A 23 0.92 9.48 -10.72
CA ILE A 23 1.57 8.90 -11.90
C ILE A 23 1.58 9.90 -13.07
N GLU A 24 0.51 10.65 -13.29
CA GLU A 24 0.41 11.61 -14.40
C GLU A 24 1.17 12.93 -14.16
N ASN A 25 1.43 13.27 -12.88
CA ASN A 25 2.03 14.54 -12.46
C ASN A 25 3.52 14.44 -12.09
N GLN A 26 4.16 13.27 -12.25
CA GLN A 26 5.60 13.16 -12.05
C GLN A 26 6.34 13.82 -13.23
N GLU A 27 7.26 14.73 -12.92
CA GLU A 27 8.14 15.37 -13.91
C GLU A 27 8.78 14.31 -14.81
N SER A 28 8.86 14.60 -16.11
CA SER A 28 9.19 13.71 -17.23
C SER A 28 10.53 12.96 -17.16
N SER A 29 11.29 13.06 -16.06
CA SER A 29 12.58 12.40 -15.85
C SER A 29 12.55 11.22 -14.88
N ASN A 30 11.47 11.00 -14.12
CA ASN A 30 11.39 9.88 -13.16
C ASN A 30 10.41 8.81 -13.66
N TYR A 31 10.88 7.57 -13.72
CA TYR A 31 10.02 6.42 -14.03
C TYR A 31 9.19 6.06 -12.81
N THR A 32 7.87 6.01 -12.96
CA THR A 32 6.98 5.52 -11.91
C THR A 32 7.01 3.99 -11.86
N VAL A 33 7.17 3.44 -10.65
CA VAL A 33 7.15 2.00 -10.38
C VAL A 33 5.89 1.68 -9.57
N CYS A 34 4.97 0.95 -10.20
CA CYS A 34 3.73 0.49 -9.56
C CYS A 34 3.78 -1.02 -9.30
N LEU A 35 3.20 -1.45 -8.18
CA LEU A 35 3.08 -2.86 -7.81
C LEU A 35 1.61 -3.25 -7.63
N ALA A 36 1.12 -4.22 -8.40
CA ALA A 36 -0.20 -4.80 -8.21
C ALA A 36 -0.09 -6.12 -7.45
N LEU A 37 -0.84 -6.26 -6.36
CA LEU A 37 -0.90 -7.47 -5.54
C LEU A 37 -2.20 -8.21 -5.81
N GLU A 38 -2.14 -9.26 -6.62
CA GLU A 38 -3.26 -10.14 -6.90
C GLU A 38 -3.16 -11.42 -6.07
N GLU A 39 -4.27 -11.81 -5.43
CA GLU A 39 -4.41 -13.07 -4.67
C GLU A 39 -3.36 -13.30 -3.55
N ILE A 40 -2.85 -12.21 -2.96
CA ILE A 40 -2.13 -12.30 -1.68
C ILE A 40 -3.16 -12.44 -0.57
N LEU A 41 -3.21 -13.60 0.09
CA LEU A 41 -4.24 -13.94 1.08
C LEU A 41 -3.75 -13.87 2.55
N ASP A 42 -2.44 -13.91 2.76
CA ASP A 42 -1.83 -13.82 4.09
C ASP A 42 -1.45 -12.36 4.42
N PRO A 43 -2.02 -11.74 5.47
CA PRO A 43 -1.67 -10.39 5.90
C PRO A 43 -0.17 -10.21 6.20
N MET A 44 0.50 -11.26 6.67
CA MET A 44 1.94 -11.22 6.97
C MET A 44 2.76 -10.99 5.70
N ASN A 45 2.34 -11.60 4.59
CA ASN A 45 3.01 -11.42 3.29
C ASN A 45 2.81 -10.01 2.77
N VAL A 46 1.62 -9.42 2.94
CA VAL A 46 1.36 -8.03 2.53
C VAL A 46 2.27 -7.06 3.28
N GLY A 47 2.40 -7.21 4.60
CA GLY A 47 3.33 -6.39 5.39
C GLY A 47 4.80 -6.58 5.01
N ALA A 48 5.21 -7.79 4.60
CA ALA A 48 6.56 -8.04 4.10
C ALA A 48 6.79 -7.39 2.72
N ILE A 49 5.80 -7.48 1.83
CA ILE A 49 5.85 -6.88 0.49
C ILE A 49 5.88 -5.35 0.58
N MET A 50 5.03 -4.73 1.41
CA MET A 50 5.02 -3.27 1.59
C MET A 50 6.38 -2.73 2.06
N ARG A 51 7.01 -3.41 3.03
CA ARG A 51 8.35 -3.03 3.50
C ARG A 51 9.40 -3.12 2.40
N SER A 52 9.32 -4.16 1.57
CA SER A 52 10.22 -4.35 0.42
C SER A 52 9.97 -3.29 -0.64
N ALA A 53 8.70 -3.02 -0.97
CA ALA A 53 8.27 -2.04 -1.96
C ALA A 53 8.78 -0.64 -1.61
N GLN A 54 8.66 -0.23 -0.34
CA GLN A 54 9.22 1.03 0.15
C GLN A 54 10.74 1.10 -0.06
N TYR A 55 11.47 0.02 0.27
CA TYR A 55 12.93 -0.03 0.10
C TYR A 55 13.36 0.09 -1.38
N PHE A 56 12.59 -0.49 -2.31
CA PHE A 56 12.88 -0.46 -3.74
C PHE A 56 12.33 0.78 -4.46
N GLY A 57 11.66 1.70 -3.75
CA GLY A 57 11.13 2.93 -4.35
C GLY A 57 9.89 2.72 -5.22
N VAL A 58 9.03 1.75 -4.85
CA VAL A 58 7.70 1.62 -5.46
C VAL A 58 6.84 2.81 -5.05
N ASP A 59 6.27 3.51 -6.03
CA ASP A 59 5.44 4.70 -5.82
C ASP A 59 4.04 4.33 -5.32
N THR A 60 3.43 3.30 -5.92
CA THR A 60 2.04 2.95 -5.67
C THR A 60 1.85 1.44 -5.61
N LEU A 61 1.05 1.01 -4.62
CA LEU A 61 0.65 -0.38 -4.44
C LEU A 61 -0.86 -0.50 -4.64
N PHE A 62 -1.27 -1.37 -5.56
CA PHE A 62 -2.67 -1.63 -5.89
C PHE A 62 -3.07 -3.01 -5.42
N ILE A 63 -4.26 -3.11 -4.82
CA ILE A 63 -4.82 -4.38 -4.38
C ILE A 63 -6.28 -4.49 -4.86
N PRO A 64 -6.65 -5.52 -5.64
CA PRO A 64 -8.02 -5.72 -6.07
C PRO A 64 -8.93 -5.96 -4.86
N LYS A 65 -10.06 -5.26 -4.80
CA LYS A 65 -11.08 -5.48 -3.75
C LYS A 65 -11.64 -6.91 -3.76
N VAL A 66 -11.81 -7.47 -4.94
CA VAL A 66 -12.20 -8.86 -5.13
C VAL A 66 -10.97 -9.73 -4.83
N ARG A 67 -11.00 -10.44 -3.69
CA ARG A 67 -9.98 -11.40 -3.23
C ARG A 67 -8.71 -10.82 -2.58
N ALA A 68 -8.76 -9.58 -2.10
CA ALA A 68 -7.79 -9.06 -1.16
C ALA A 68 -7.88 -9.74 0.22
N VAL A 69 -6.75 -9.82 0.95
CA VAL A 69 -6.78 -9.99 2.41
C VAL A 69 -7.77 -8.98 3.01
N ASN A 70 -8.59 -9.38 3.98
CA ASN A 70 -9.31 -8.41 4.80
C ASN A 70 -8.27 -7.60 5.60
N TYR A 71 -7.89 -6.42 5.09
CA TYR A 71 -6.92 -5.50 5.71
C TYR A 71 -7.42 -4.80 6.98
N LEU A 72 -8.65 -5.08 7.39
CA LEU A 72 -9.23 -4.50 8.58
C LEU A 72 -8.78 -5.31 9.79
N PRO A 73 -7.95 -4.76 10.69
CA PRO A 73 -7.94 -5.26 12.05
C PRO A 73 -9.36 -5.03 12.62
N LEU A 74 -9.99 -6.09 13.11
CA LEU A 74 -11.19 -5.98 13.94
C LEU A 74 -10.88 -5.18 15.22
#